data_AF-A0A847SS17-F1
#
_entry.id   AF-A0A847SS17-F1
#
_cell.length_a   1.000
_cell.length_b   1.000
_cell.length_c   1.000
_cell.angle_alpha   90.00
_cell.angle_beta   90.00
_cell.angle_gamma   90.00
#
_symmetry.space_group_name_H-M   'P 1'
#
loop_
_entity.id
_entity.type
_entity.pdbx_description
1 polymer ?
#
loop_
_entity_poly.entity_id
_entity_poly.type
_entity_poly.pdbx_seq_one_letter_code
_entity_poly.pdbx_strand_id
1 'polypeptide(L)'
;MKQTFFLYLLLQLTFAAGIAQVKSNQRDAQHRKQGYWVEVVGEVRGEPGYTWEGAYKNDRKEGVWKKTSAIGNLLAEETFKNNVLDGYCKYYYSNGKLSEEGAYMATEIDGQRDTIMIIDPVTNVETPTEIVRKGNSVRNGVWKLYDEETGKMVKEYYKRGDTVTAEDLGDSTTVEPAPVKKATLQLPHEHNTRQKKKG
;
A
#
# COMPACT_ATOMS: atom_id res chain seq x y z
N MET A 1 -19.36 -20.60 66.37
CA MET A 1 -19.82 -19.40 65.64
C MET A 1 -18.61 -18.49 65.40
N LYS A 2 -18.26 -18.25 64.12
CA LYS A 2 -17.57 -17.06 63.53
C LYS A 2 -16.20 -16.71 64.16
N GLN A 3 -15.02 -17.04 63.60
CA GLN A 3 -14.47 -16.87 62.25
C GLN A 3 -14.57 -15.43 61.71
N THR A 4 -13.65 -14.56 62.13
CA THR A 4 -13.19 -13.34 61.42
C THR A 4 -11.95 -12.85 62.15
N PHE A 5 -10.76 -12.89 61.54
CA PHE A 5 -9.55 -12.08 61.82
C PHE A 5 -8.30 -12.81 61.30
N PHE A 6 -8.25 -13.13 60.00
CA PHE A 6 -6.99 -13.33 59.28
C PHE A 6 -7.26 -13.34 57.78
N LEU A 7 -7.72 -12.21 57.24
CA LEU A 7 -7.90 -12.05 55.79
C LEU A 7 -7.50 -10.63 55.38
N TYR A 8 -6.26 -10.24 55.66
CA TYR A 8 -5.64 -9.03 55.10
C TYR A 8 -4.13 -9.23 54.88
N LEU A 9 -3.76 -10.34 54.25
CA LEU A 9 -2.43 -10.50 53.69
C LEU A 9 -2.55 -11.29 52.39
N LEU A 10 -1.95 -10.75 51.32
CA LEU A 10 -1.98 -11.23 49.92
C LEU A 10 -3.26 -10.96 49.12
N LEU A 11 -3.52 -9.69 48.80
CA LEU A 11 -4.12 -9.35 47.50
C LEU A 11 -3.46 -8.11 46.91
N GLN A 12 -2.16 -8.22 46.65
CA GLN A 12 -1.50 -7.44 45.60
C GLN A 12 -0.82 -8.40 44.64
N LEU A 13 -1.65 -9.19 43.95
CA LEU A 13 -1.25 -9.85 42.71
C LEU A 13 -1.38 -8.78 41.63
N THR A 14 -0.33 -7.99 41.47
CA THR A 14 -0.16 -7.13 40.32
C THR A 14 -0.11 -8.03 39.09
N PHE A 15 -1.17 -7.98 38.28
CA PHE A 15 -1.16 -8.52 36.93
C PHE A 15 -0.18 -7.67 36.11
N ALA A 16 1.11 -8.00 36.18
CA ALA A 16 2.05 -7.64 35.15
C ALA A 16 1.71 -8.52 33.94
N ALA A 17 0.73 -8.09 33.15
CA ALA A 17 0.58 -8.58 31.79
C ALA A 17 1.85 -8.17 31.05
N GLY A 18 2.86 -9.04 31.07
CA GLY A 18 4.04 -8.89 30.25
C GLY A 18 3.57 -8.86 28.80
N ILE A 19 3.55 -7.68 28.20
CA ILE A 19 3.40 -7.54 26.76
C ILE A 19 4.62 -8.27 26.19
N ALA A 20 4.40 -9.48 25.67
CA ALA A 20 5.45 -10.23 25.00
C ALA A 20 6.01 -9.32 23.91
N GLN A 21 7.27 -8.91 24.05
CA GLN A 21 7.92 -8.04 23.08
C GLN A 21 7.97 -8.82 21.76
N VAL A 22 7.16 -8.39 20.77
CA VAL A 22 7.09 -9.06 19.47
C VAL A 22 8.48 -8.99 18.86
N LYS A 23 9.13 -10.16 18.75
CA LYS A 23 10.47 -10.27 18.17
C LYS A 23 10.38 -9.93 16.68
N SER A 24 10.91 -8.78 16.29
CA SER A 24 10.90 -8.33 14.90
C SER A 24 12.11 -8.86 14.11
N ASN A 25 12.04 -8.74 12.79
CA ASN A 25 13.16 -8.92 11.87
C ASN A 25 13.78 -10.33 11.91
N GLN A 26 12.94 -11.36 12.01
CA GLN A 26 13.37 -12.75 12.11
C GLN A 26 13.42 -13.45 10.75
N ARG A 27 14.40 -14.35 10.59
CA ARG A 27 14.57 -15.20 9.40
C ARG A 27 14.45 -16.67 9.76
N ASP A 28 13.96 -17.49 8.83
CA ASP A 28 13.95 -18.95 8.97
C ASP A 28 15.32 -19.60 8.66
N ALA A 29 15.38 -20.94 8.75
CA ALA A 29 16.58 -21.72 8.45
C ALA A 29 17.06 -21.60 7.00
N GLN A 30 16.20 -21.12 6.09
CA GLN A 30 16.53 -20.84 4.69
C GLN A 30 16.87 -19.35 4.49
N HIS A 31 17.09 -18.60 5.57
CA HIS A 31 17.36 -17.16 5.59
C HIS A 31 16.22 -16.28 5.04
N ARG A 32 14.99 -16.80 4.95
CA ARG A 32 13.84 -16.04 4.45
C ARG A 32 13.20 -15.25 5.58
N LYS A 33 12.74 -14.03 5.30
CA LYS A 33 12.00 -13.18 6.25
C LYS A 33 10.70 -13.87 6.68
N GLN A 34 10.45 -13.89 7.98
CA GLN A 34 9.22 -14.41 8.60
C GLN A 34 8.72 -13.47 9.69
N GLY A 35 7.40 -13.46 9.90
CA GLY A 35 6.77 -12.79 11.03
C GLY A 35 6.84 -11.27 10.91
N TYR A 36 6.86 -10.57 12.05
CA TYR A 36 6.83 -9.11 12.10
C TYR A 36 8.17 -8.50 11.69
N TRP A 37 8.13 -7.46 10.87
CA TRP A 37 9.29 -6.72 10.39
C TRP A 37 9.06 -5.22 10.50
N VAL A 38 10.17 -4.51 10.70
CA VAL A 38 10.25 -3.05 10.67
C VAL A 38 11.39 -2.69 9.73
N GLU A 39 11.04 -2.09 8.59
CA GLU A 39 11.97 -1.62 7.56
C GLU A 39 12.15 -0.12 7.71
N VAL A 40 13.37 0.33 8.02
CA VAL A 40 13.69 1.75 8.11
C VAL A 40 14.38 2.18 6.82
N VAL A 41 13.79 3.13 6.12
CA VAL A 41 14.32 3.72 4.89
C VAL A 41 14.76 5.15 5.23
N GLY A 42 16.05 5.43 5.06
CA GLY A 42 16.61 6.76 5.28
C GLY A 42 16.19 7.77 4.22
N GLU A 43 16.59 9.03 4.41
CA GLU A 43 16.41 10.08 3.40
C GLU A 43 17.25 9.77 2.16
N VAL A 44 16.66 9.90 0.97
CA VAL A 44 17.34 9.63 -0.30
C VAL A 44 17.04 10.77 -1.28
N ARG A 45 18.08 11.50 -1.69
CA ARG A 45 17.98 12.58 -2.71
C ARG A 45 16.94 13.66 -2.35
N GLY A 46 16.80 13.97 -1.06
CA GLY A 46 15.84 14.96 -0.56
C GLY A 46 14.44 14.40 -0.32
N GLU A 47 14.18 13.13 -0.65
CA GLU A 47 12.94 12.45 -0.26
C GLU A 47 13.01 12.04 1.21
N PRO A 48 12.05 12.45 2.06
CA PRO A 48 12.05 12.11 3.47
C PRO A 48 12.08 10.60 3.70
N GLY A 49 12.85 10.18 4.70
CA GLY A 49 12.85 8.80 5.16
C GLY A 49 11.48 8.37 5.72
N TYR A 50 11.27 7.05 5.81
CA TYR A 50 10.08 6.46 6.40
C TYR A 50 10.39 5.10 7.02
N THR A 51 9.55 4.70 7.96
CA THR A 51 9.51 3.36 8.52
C THR A 51 8.33 2.61 7.93
N TRP A 52 8.52 1.35 7.57
CA TRP A 52 7.48 0.49 7.04
C TRP A 52 7.44 -0.82 7.82
N GLU A 53 6.33 -1.08 8.49
CA GLU A 53 6.20 -2.24 9.37
C GLU A 53 5.04 -3.14 8.94
N GLY A 54 5.17 -4.44 9.17
CA GLY A 54 4.16 -5.42 8.78
C GLY A 54 4.68 -6.84 8.90
N ALA A 55 3.99 -7.80 8.30
CA ALA A 55 4.38 -9.19 8.35
C ALA A 55 4.97 -9.70 7.03
N TYR A 56 6.00 -10.53 7.15
CA TYR A 56 6.53 -11.35 6.06
C TYR A 56 6.15 -12.82 6.25
N LYS A 57 5.92 -13.50 5.13
CA LYS A 57 5.78 -14.96 5.02
C LYS A 57 6.65 -15.43 3.86
N ASN A 58 7.71 -16.17 4.15
CA ASN A 58 8.66 -16.67 3.15
C ASN A 58 9.20 -15.56 2.21
N ASP A 59 9.76 -14.47 2.77
CA ASP A 59 10.22 -13.28 2.02
C ASP A 59 9.15 -12.44 1.30
N ARG A 60 7.86 -12.77 1.48
CA ARG A 60 6.76 -12.00 0.89
C ARG A 60 5.96 -11.23 1.92
N LYS A 61 5.66 -9.96 1.66
CA LYS A 61 4.76 -9.13 2.46
C LYS A 61 3.37 -9.75 2.47
N GLU A 62 2.81 -9.86 3.66
CA GLU A 62 1.52 -10.46 3.92
C GLU A 62 0.77 -9.62 4.97
N GLY A 63 -0.53 -9.45 4.80
CA GLY A 63 -1.39 -8.71 5.70
C GLY A 63 -1.17 -7.19 5.64
N VAL A 64 -1.57 -6.51 6.70
CA VAL A 64 -1.51 -5.04 6.77
C VAL A 64 -0.08 -4.57 7.04
N TRP A 65 0.37 -3.65 6.21
CA TRP A 65 1.63 -2.94 6.33
C TRP A 65 1.38 -1.45 6.60
N LYS A 66 2.08 -0.89 7.58
CA LYS A 66 1.94 0.51 8.00
C LYS A 66 3.18 1.30 7.66
N LYS A 67 3.00 2.36 6.86
CA LYS A 67 4.07 3.28 6.49
C LYS A 67 3.96 4.53 7.36
N THR A 68 5.04 4.86 8.05
CA THR A 68 5.14 6.00 8.97
C THR A 68 6.30 6.89 8.53
N SER A 69 6.11 8.21 8.49
CA SER A 69 7.16 9.15 8.13
C SER A 69 8.30 9.16 9.15
N ALA A 70 9.46 9.72 8.78
CA ALA A 70 10.58 9.92 9.70
C ALA A 70 10.21 10.74 10.96
N ILE A 71 9.18 11.59 10.87
CA ILE A 71 8.66 12.39 12.00
C ILE A 71 7.56 11.69 12.81
N GLY A 72 7.18 10.46 12.44
CA GLY A 72 6.22 9.64 13.20
C GLY A 72 4.76 9.70 12.73
N ASN A 73 4.46 10.41 11.65
CA ASN A 73 3.09 10.49 11.11
C ASN A 73 2.76 9.24 10.28
N LEU A 74 1.60 8.63 10.52
CA LEU A 74 1.11 7.54 9.68
C LEU A 74 0.82 8.09 8.28
N LEU A 75 1.43 7.49 7.26
CA LEU A 75 1.29 7.87 5.85
C LEU A 75 0.36 6.92 5.10
N ALA A 76 0.43 5.62 5.41
CA ALA A 76 -0.39 4.61 4.75
C ALA A 76 -0.60 3.36 5.61
N GLU A 77 -1.75 2.71 5.43
CA GLU A 77 -2.03 1.33 5.82
C GLU A 77 -2.42 0.56 4.56
N GLU A 78 -1.66 -0.47 4.21
CA GLU A 78 -1.79 -1.16 2.93
C GLU A 78 -1.87 -2.67 3.17
N THR A 79 -2.86 -3.35 2.57
CA THR A 79 -2.98 -4.82 2.68
C THR A 79 -2.23 -5.49 1.54
N PHE A 80 -1.25 -6.32 1.90
CA PHE A 80 -0.46 -7.12 0.98
C PHE A 80 -0.84 -8.60 1.04
N LYS A 81 -0.74 -9.25 -0.10
CA LYS A 81 -0.78 -10.70 -0.24
C LYS A 81 0.28 -11.11 -1.23
N ASN A 82 1.23 -11.94 -0.79
CA ASN A 82 2.38 -12.32 -1.61
C ASN A 82 3.09 -11.11 -2.26
N ASN A 83 3.49 -10.08 -1.51
CA ASN A 83 4.14 -8.84 -2.02
C ASN A 83 3.28 -7.93 -2.91
N VAL A 84 2.03 -8.28 -3.21
CA VAL A 84 1.14 -7.48 -4.07
C VAL A 84 0.04 -6.85 -3.23
N LEU A 85 -0.38 -5.62 -3.55
CA LEU A 85 -1.53 -4.99 -2.88
C LEU A 85 -2.81 -5.76 -3.23
N ASP A 86 -3.45 -6.33 -2.23
CA ASP A 86 -4.67 -7.12 -2.37
C ASP A 86 -5.51 -6.96 -1.10
N GLY A 87 -6.50 -6.08 -1.16
CA GLY A 87 -7.35 -5.74 -0.03
C GLY A 87 -7.43 -4.25 0.26
N TYR A 88 -7.96 -3.93 1.44
CA TYR A 88 -8.27 -2.57 1.84
C TYR A 88 -6.99 -1.78 2.16
N CYS A 89 -7.00 -0.48 1.83
CA CYS A 89 -5.92 0.44 2.12
C CYS A 89 -6.45 1.80 2.55
N LYS A 90 -5.62 2.53 3.30
CA LYS A 90 -5.84 3.90 3.75
C LYS A 90 -4.57 4.71 3.55
N TYR A 91 -4.73 5.94 3.14
CA TYR A 91 -3.64 6.90 2.98
C TYR A 91 -3.98 8.18 3.72
N TYR A 92 -2.95 8.85 4.21
CA TYR A 92 -3.11 9.98 5.12
C TYR A 92 -2.31 11.17 4.64
N TYR A 93 -2.87 12.36 4.86
CA TYR A 93 -2.16 13.62 4.70
C TYR A 93 -1.04 13.76 5.74
N SER A 94 -0.11 14.68 5.49
CA SER A 94 0.97 15.00 6.42
C SER A 94 0.48 15.43 7.81
N ASN A 95 -0.72 16.01 7.87
CA ASN A 95 -1.42 16.41 9.09
C ASN A 95 -2.13 15.23 9.82
N GLY A 96 -2.08 14.02 9.28
CA GLY A 96 -2.68 12.81 9.86
C GLY A 96 -4.15 12.58 9.52
N LYS A 97 -4.81 13.50 8.80
CA LYS A 97 -6.17 13.28 8.30
C LYS A 97 -6.17 12.23 7.19
N LEU A 98 -7.27 11.48 7.09
CA LEU A 98 -7.46 10.52 6.00
C LEU A 98 -7.53 11.28 4.67
N SER A 99 -6.74 10.82 3.70
CA SER A 99 -6.65 11.37 2.35
C SER A 99 -7.46 10.53 1.37
N GLU A 100 -7.26 9.22 1.39
CA GLU A 100 -8.05 8.30 0.59
C GLU A 100 -8.13 6.92 1.26
N GLU A 101 -9.23 6.22 1.00
CA GLU A 101 -9.40 4.82 1.38
C GLU A 101 -10.17 4.04 0.33
N GLY A 102 -9.85 2.76 0.18
CA GLY A 102 -10.45 1.90 -0.83
C GLY A 102 -9.82 0.53 -0.82
N ALA A 103 -10.07 -0.27 -1.87
CA ALA A 103 -9.47 -1.58 -2.01
C ALA A 103 -8.67 -1.69 -3.31
N TYR A 104 -7.52 -2.35 -3.22
CA TYR A 104 -6.78 -2.86 -4.35
C TYR A 104 -7.15 -4.31 -4.62
N MET A 105 -7.09 -4.69 -5.89
CA MET A 105 -7.20 -6.06 -6.34
C MET A 105 -5.92 -6.42 -7.10
N ALA A 106 -5.28 -7.52 -6.71
CA ALA A 106 -4.15 -8.06 -7.46
C ALA A 106 -4.63 -8.58 -8.84
N THR A 107 -3.98 -8.13 -9.91
CA THR A 107 -4.23 -8.59 -11.29
C THR A 107 -3.18 -9.61 -11.74
N GLU A 108 -1.95 -9.47 -11.24
CA GLU A 108 -0.86 -10.41 -11.40
C GLU A 108 -0.24 -10.71 -10.03
N ILE A 109 0.11 -11.96 -9.77
CA ILE A 109 0.70 -12.38 -8.49
C ILE A 109 2.22 -12.38 -8.62
N ASP A 110 2.91 -11.78 -7.64
CA ASP A 110 4.38 -11.78 -7.55
C ASP A 110 4.93 -13.21 -7.54
N GLY A 111 5.96 -13.44 -8.37
CA GLY A 111 6.58 -14.76 -8.55
C GLY A 111 6.19 -15.49 -9.83
N GLN A 112 5.38 -14.90 -10.71
CA GLN A 112 5.37 -15.34 -12.11
C GLN A 112 6.72 -15.01 -12.75
N ARG A 113 7.39 -16.07 -13.22
CA ARG A 113 8.60 -15.99 -14.01
C ARG A 113 8.18 -15.82 -15.46
N ASP A 114 8.71 -14.79 -16.10
CA ASP A 114 8.55 -14.55 -17.52
C ASP A 114 9.91 -14.62 -18.21
N THR A 115 9.95 -15.01 -19.48
CA THR A 115 11.21 -15.12 -20.23
C THR A 115 11.19 -14.08 -21.34
N ILE A 116 12.10 -13.10 -21.26
CA ILE A 116 12.32 -12.15 -22.35
C ILE A 116 13.55 -12.57 -23.17
N MET A 117 13.47 -12.43 -24.49
CA MET A 117 14.62 -12.61 -25.37
C MET A 117 15.40 -11.29 -25.40
N ILE A 118 16.55 -11.25 -24.73
CA ILE A 118 17.46 -10.09 -24.81
C ILE A 118 18.33 -10.28 -26.04
N ILE A 119 18.19 -9.40 -27.03
CA ILE A 119 19.03 -9.36 -28.22
C ILE A 119 20.24 -8.46 -27.91
N ASP A 120 21.45 -9.02 -28.03
CA ASP A 120 22.67 -8.21 -28.01
C ASP A 120 22.69 -7.31 -29.27
N PRO A 121 22.75 -5.97 -29.11
CA PRO A 121 22.66 -5.04 -30.23
C PRO A 121 23.87 -5.06 -31.18
N VAL A 122 24.98 -5.70 -30.80
CA VAL A 122 26.19 -5.83 -31.61
C VAL A 122 26.29 -7.22 -32.24
N THR A 123 26.02 -8.27 -31.46
CA THR A 123 26.20 -9.65 -31.92
C THR A 123 24.91 -10.29 -32.45
N ASN A 124 23.76 -9.64 -32.25
CA ASN A 124 22.43 -10.12 -32.61
C ASN A 124 22.07 -11.49 -32.01
N VAL A 125 22.78 -11.88 -30.94
CA VAL A 125 22.52 -13.11 -30.21
C VAL A 125 21.33 -12.90 -29.28
N GLU A 126 20.34 -13.79 -29.39
CA GLU A 126 19.17 -13.83 -28.53
C GLU A 126 19.45 -14.68 -27.28
N THR A 127 19.40 -14.07 -26.09
CA THR A 127 19.57 -14.76 -24.81
C THR A 127 18.23 -14.79 -24.05
N PRO A 128 17.62 -15.97 -23.79
CA PRO A 128 16.44 -16.06 -22.95
C PRO A 128 16.82 -15.70 -21.51
N THR A 129 16.22 -14.64 -20.98
CA THR A 129 16.45 -14.15 -19.61
C THR A 129 15.17 -14.24 -18.79
N GLU A 130 15.25 -14.96 -17.68
CA GLU A 130 14.13 -15.09 -16.74
C GLU A 130 14.02 -13.83 -15.87
N ILE A 131 12.86 -13.18 -15.92
CA ILE A 131 12.52 -12.05 -15.08
C ILE A 131 11.40 -12.45 -14.11
N VAL A 132 11.51 -12.02 -12.86
CA VAL A 132 10.41 -12.13 -11.90
C VAL A 132 9.52 -10.91 -12.09
N ARG A 133 8.30 -11.10 -12.60
CA ARG A 133 7.34 -10.00 -12.73
C ARG A 133 6.90 -9.57 -11.32
N LYS A 134 7.07 -8.28 -11.03
CA LYS A 134 6.44 -7.67 -9.85
C LYS A 134 4.94 -7.66 -10.10
N GLY A 135 4.16 -8.26 -9.20
CA GLY A 135 2.72 -8.30 -9.35
C GLY A 135 2.12 -6.89 -9.40
N ASN A 136 1.10 -6.74 -10.23
CA ASN A 136 0.40 -5.48 -10.45
C ASN A 136 -0.94 -5.47 -9.70
N SER A 137 -1.27 -4.33 -9.12
CA SER A 137 -2.54 -4.10 -8.41
C SER A 137 -3.28 -2.93 -9.02
N VAL A 138 -4.60 -3.06 -9.07
CA VAL A 138 -5.50 -2.01 -9.59
C VAL A 138 -6.54 -1.66 -8.55
N ARG A 139 -7.01 -0.40 -8.56
CA ARG A 139 -8.13 0.04 -7.73
C ARG A 139 -9.37 -0.79 -8.07
N ASN A 140 -10.10 -1.21 -7.05
CA ASN A 140 -11.33 -1.98 -7.22
C ASN A 140 -12.33 -1.63 -6.12
N GLY A 141 -13.61 -1.56 -6.47
CA GLY A 141 -14.68 -1.16 -5.57
C GLY A 141 -14.79 0.35 -5.42
N VAL A 142 -15.33 0.78 -4.29
CA VAL A 142 -15.56 2.18 -3.96
C VAL A 142 -14.31 2.77 -3.29
N TRP A 143 -13.80 3.85 -3.85
CA TRP A 143 -12.74 4.66 -3.28
C TRP A 143 -13.33 5.95 -2.74
N LYS A 144 -12.97 6.31 -1.51
CA LYS A 144 -13.35 7.58 -0.89
C LYS A 144 -12.13 8.47 -0.84
N LEU A 145 -12.24 9.66 -1.40
CA LEU A 145 -11.19 10.66 -1.43
C LEU A 145 -11.67 11.84 -0.60
N TYR A 146 -10.79 12.37 0.25
CA TYR A 146 -11.09 13.44 1.19
C TYR A 146 -10.25 14.66 0.85
N ASP A 147 -10.86 15.82 0.73
CA ASP A 147 -10.14 17.07 0.53
C ASP A 147 -9.42 17.51 1.83
N GLU A 148 -8.16 17.93 1.73
CA GLU A 148 -7.31 18.23 2.90
C GLU A 148 -7.84 19.41 3.75
N GLU A 149 -8.27 20.47 3.08
CA GLU A 149 -8.69 21.72 3.70
C GLU A 149 -10.12 21.64 4.20
N THR A 150 -11.03 21.21 3.33
CA THR A 150 -12.48 21.22 3.59
C THR A 150 -12.99 19.94 4.22
N GLY A 151 -12.25 18.83 4.13
CA GLY A 151 -12.69 17.51 4.58
C GLY A 151 -13.84 16.92 3.76
N LYS A 152 -14.21 17.55 2.63
CA LYS A 152 -15.25 17.04 1.74
C LYS A 152 -14.82 15.71 1.17
N MET A 153 -15.74 14.75 1.20
CA MET A 153 -15.52 13.41 0.67
C MET A 153 -16.21 13.26 -0.68
N VAL A 154 -15.47 12.72 -1.65
CA VAL A 154 -16.01 12.27 -2.95
C VAL A 154 -15.77 10.79 -3.12
N LYS A 155 -16.69 10.11 -3.81
CA LYS A 155 -16.56 8.70 -4.15
C LYS A 155 -16.12 8.54 -5.59
N GLU A 156 -15.20 7.61 -5.82
CA GLU A 156 -14.85 7.09 -7.14
C GLU A 156 -15.15 5.59 -7.16
N TYR A 157 -15.54 5.06 -8.31
CA TYR A 157 -15.96 3.68 -8.47
C TYR A 157 -15.09 2.98 -9.50
N TYR A 158 -14.54 1.82 -9.13
CA TYR A 158 -13.63 1.07 -9.96
C TYR A 158 -14.04 -0.40 -10.07
N LYS A 159 -13.92 -0.96 -11.28
CA LYS A 159 -14.06 -2.39 -11.52
C LYS A 159 -12.81 -2.88 -12.23
N ARG A 160 -11.95 -3.59 -11.49
CA ARG A 160 -10.67 -4.11 -12.01
C ARG A 160 -9.78 -3.03 -12.64
N GLY A 161 -9.74 -1.84 -12.04
CA GLY A 161 -8.94 -0.70 -12.51
C GLY A 161 -9.67 0.26 -13.43
N ASP A 162 -10.74 -0.17 -14.10
CA ASP A 162 -11.55 0.71 -14.94
C ASP A 162 -12.51 1.54 -14.09
N THR A 163 -12.58 2.84 -14.35
CA THR A 163 -13.58 3.72 -13.73
C THR A 163 -14.97 3.38 -14.24
N VAL A 164 -15.91 3.16 -13.32
CA VAL A 164 -17.31 2.82 -13.61
C VAL A 164 -18.25 3.80 -12.90
N THR A 165 -19.55 3.74 -13.17
CA THR A 165 -20.52 4.53 -12.40
C THR A 165 -20.89 3.83 -11.08
N ALA A 166 -21.61 4.54 -10.20
CA ALA A 166 -22.13 3.96 -8.96
C ALA A 166 -23.11 2.80 -9.27
N GLU A 167 -23.94 2.97 -10.30
CA GLU A 167 -24.93 1.98 -10.74
C GLU A 167 -24.27 0.71 -11.28
N ASP A 168 -23.20 0.86 -12.07
CA ASP A 168 -22.43 -0.27 -12.62
C ASP A 168 -21.81 -1.16 -11.54
N LEU A 169 -21.50 -0.56 -10.38
CA LEU A 169 -20.98 -1.26 -9.20
C LEU A 169 -22.09 -1.71 -8.24
N GLY A 170 -23.35 -1.36 -8.52
CA GLY A 170 -24.51 -1.68 -7.68
C GLY A 170 -24.65 -0.83 -6.41
N ASP A 171 -23.94 0.32 -6.32
CA ASP A 171 -24.10 1.26 -5.22
C ASP A 171 -25.25 2.24 -5.52
N SER A 172 -26.38 2.09 -4.84
CA SER A 172 -27.54 2.97 -4.97
C SER A 172 -27.43 4.28 -4.16
N THR A 173 -26.29 4.55 -3.53
CA THR A 173 -26.09 5.76 -2.72
C THR A 173 -25.76 6.95 -3.63
N THR A 174 -26.73 7.83 -3.89
CA THR A 174 -26.52 9.07 -4.64
C THR A 174 -25.60 10.02 -3.87
N VAL A 175 -24.31 10.03 -4.22
CA VAL A 175 -23.39 11.13 -3.93
C VAL A 175 -22.97 11.66 -5.29
N GLU A 176 -23.17 12.96 -5.54
CA GLU A 176 -22.89 13.57 -6.84
C GLU A 176 -21.49 13.16 -7.35
N PRO A 177 -21.37 12.68 -8.60
CA PRO A 177 -20.09 12.32 -9.17
C PRO A 177 -19.20 13.56 -9.27
N ALA A 178 -17.94 13.43 -8.85
CA ALA A 178 -16.95 14.47 -9.08
C ALA A 178 -16.83 14.74 -10.59
N PRO A 179 -16.69 16.00 -11.02
CA PRO A 179 -16.44 16.29 -12.42
C PRO A 179 -15.13 15.60 -12.83
N VAL A 180 -15.24 14.65 -13.76
CA VAL A 180 -14.10 13.96 -14.36
C VAL A 180 -13.25 14.99 -15.10
N LYS A 181 -12.24 15.53 -14.43
CA LYS A 181 -11.12 16.15 -15.13
C LYS A 181 -10.33 15.01 -15.73
N LYS A 182 -10.61 14.67 -17.00
CA LYS A 182 -9.71 13.84 -17.80
C LYS A 182 -8.33 14.48 -17.68
N ALA A 183 -7.40 13.78 -17.05
CA ALA A 183 -6.01 14.19 -17.07
C ALA A 183 -5.61 14.21 -18.54
N THR A 184 -5.42 15.41 -19.11
CA THR A 184 -4.84 15.55 -20.43
C THR A 184 -3.43 15.02 -20.29
N LEU A 185 -3.19 13.81 -20.81
CA LEU A 185 -1.89 13.18 -20.81
C LEU A 185 -1.05 13.86 -21.89
N GLN A 186 -0.69 15.14 -21.67
CA GLN A 186 0.22 15.86 -22.54
C GLN A 186 1.61 15.32 -22.27
N LEU A 187 2.08 14.48 -23.19
CA LEU A 187 3.45 14.00 -23.18
C LEU A 187 4.40 15.19 -23.43
N PRO A 188 5.59 15.24 -22.82
CA PRO A 188 6.51 16.39 -22.90
C PRO A 188 6.93 16.84 -24.32
N HIS A 189 6.66 16.02 -25.34
CA HIS A 189 7.04 16.26 -26.73
C HIS A 189 5.89 16.75 -27.62
N GLU A 190 4.70 17.02 -27.06
CA GLU A 190 3.51 17.44 -27.83
C GLU A 190 3.49 18.95 -28.18
N HIS A 191 4.64 19.62 -28.12
CA HIS A 191 4.78 21.00 -28.60
C HIS A 191 4.88 21.06 -30.14
N ASN A 192 3.71 21.06 -30.78
CA ASN A 192 3.34 21.81 -31.98
C ASN A 192 4.47 22.23 -32.96
N THR A 193 4.90 21.35 -33.86
CA THR A 193 5.59 21.73 -35.10
C THR A 193 4.57 22.12 -36.17
N ARG A 194 4.07 23.36 -36.13
CA ARG A 194 3.41 23.97 -37.29
C ARG A 194 3.49 25.50 -37.27
N GLN A 195 4.70 26.03 -37.37
CA GLN A 195 4.88 27.37 -37.92
C GLN A 195 4.97 27.27 -39.45
N LYS A 196 3.85 27.51 -40.14
CA LYS A 196 3.84 27.88 -41.56
C LYS A 196 4.58 29.22 -41.70
N LYS A 197 5.79 29.22 -42.28
CA LYS A 197 6.37 30.42 -42.88
C LYS A 197 5.52 30.82 -44.08
N LYS A 198 4.88 31.98 -44.02
CA LYS A 198 4.53 32.76 -45.20
C LYS A 198 5.74 33.64 -45.53
N GLY A 199 6.29 33.43 -46.72
CA GLY A 199 7.25 34.27 -47.42
C GLY A 199 6.97 34.07 -48.90
#